data_AF-A0A534S8S8-F1
#
_entry.id   AF-A0A534S8S8-F1
#
_cell.length_a   1.000
_cell.length_b   1.000
_cell.length_c   1.000
_cell.angle_alpha   90.00
_cell.angle_beta   90.00
_cell.angle_gamma   90.00
#
_symmetry.space_group_name_H-M   'P 1'
#
loop_
_entity.id
_entity.type
_entity.pdbx_description
1 polymer ?
#
loop_
_entity_poly.entity_id
_entity_poly.type
_entity_poly.pdbx_seq_one_letter_code
_entity_poly.pdbx_strand_id
1 'polypeptide(L)'
;MRRFSPLSIGPRRRSAVAVPNAWFDSGLSGRRWPLHLKPYDDELLSSWVVRLSRAYGMEAGRFCVSVWRHSTFWSRDIDKGIYPEVLEGLIDRTATPLPRVLNTTFWGYRSFPAWDLYDNGVSPWLLSIGLRGRRRHRPWLQYCPSCLYDDDDPYFRRQWRLMFVTVCPRHRCQLLDR
;
A
#
# COMPACT_ATOMS: atom_id res chain seq x y z
N MET A 1 -47.26 -6.52 -0.72
CA MET A 1 -46.00 -7.27 -0.88
C MET A 1 -45.67 -7.38 -2.36
N ARG A 2 -44.72 -6.59 -2.88
CA ARG A 2 -44.17 -6.75 -4.24
C ARG A 2 -42.78 -7.35 -4.10
N ARG A 3 -42.56 -8.55 -4.65
CA ARG A 3 -41.25 -9.21 -4.69
C ARG A 3 -40.36 -8.49 -5.69
N PHE A 4 -39.21 -7.99 -5.26
CA PHE A 4 -38.15 -7.52 -6.13
C PHE A 4 -37.33 -8.73 -6.61
N SER A 5 -37.25 -8.92 -7.93
CA SER A 5 -36.28 -9.84 -8.55
C SER A 5 -34.92 -9.13 -8.67
N PRO A 6 -33.78 -9.81 -8.41
CA PRO A 6 -32.48 -9.19 -8.59
C PRO A 6 -32.12 -9.13 -10.09
N LEU A 7 -31.67 -7.96 -10.53
CA LEU A 7 -31.08 -7.77 -11.86
C LEU A 7 -29.79 -8.61 -11.97
N SER A 8 -29.76 -9.48 -12.97
CA SER A 8 -28.62 -10.29 -13.36
C SER A 8 -27.49 -9.39 -13.89
N ILE A 9 -26.48 -9.14 -13.07
CA ILE A 9 -25.26 -8.45 -13.47
C ILE A 9 -24.40 -9.43 -14.26
N GLY A 10 -24.44 -9.34 -15.59
CA GLY A 10 -23.52 -10.07 -16.47
C GLY A 10 -22.05 -9.72 -16.20
N PRO A 11 -21.09 -10.55 -16.66
CA PRO A 11 -19.68 -10.36 -16.36
C PRO A 11 -19.19 -9.03 -16.94
N ARG A 12 -18.73 -8.11 -16.08
CA ARG A 12 -18.09 -6.86 -16.50
C ARG A 12 -16.87 -7.21 -17.35
N ARG A 13 -16.95 -7.00 -18.67
CA ARG A 13 -15.80 -7.03 -19.57
C ARG A 13 -14.80 -5.99 -19.06
N ARG A 14 -13.67 -6.44 -18.51
CA ARG A 14 -12.54 -5.58 -18.20
C ARG A 14 -12.00 -5.06 -19.54
N SER A 15 -12.18 -3.77 -19.83
CA SER A 15 -11.45 -3.14 -20.93
C SER A 15 -9.96 -3.21 -20.58
N ALA A 16 -9.21 -4.00 -21.34
CA ALA A 16 -7.76 -3.98 -21.30
C ALA A 16 -7.30 -2.76 -22.09
N VAL A 17 -7.35 -1.58 -21.46
CA VAL A 17 -6.52 -0.47 -21.94
C VAL A 17 -5.08 -0.95 -21.74
N ALA A 18 -4.36 -1.19 -22.84
CA ALA A 18 -2.93 -1.45 -22.80
C ALA A 18 -2.28 -0.23 -22.16
N VAL A 19 -1.78 -0.37 -20.93
CA VAL A 19 -1.08 0.72 -20.25
C VAL A 19 0.32 0.76 -20.87
N PRO A 20 0.74 1.88 -21.48
CA PRO A 20 2.03 1.92 -22.15
C PRO A 20 3.16 1.79 -21.11
N ASN A 21 4.05 0.82 -21.29
CA ASN A 21 5.36 0.79 -20.61
C ASN A 21 6.10 2.14 -20.77
N ALA A 22 5.72 2.93 -21.80
CA ALA A 22 6.23 4.25 -22.06
C ALA A 22 6.28 5.17 -20.82
N TRP A 23 5.32 5.13 -19.89
CA TRP A 23 5.36 6.00 -18.69
C TRP A 23 6.60 5.83 -17.82
N PHE A 24 7.15 4.63 -17.78
CA PHE A 24 8.33 4.30 -17.01
C PHE A 24 9.61 4.52 -17.83
N ASP A 25 9.52 4.59 -19.15
CA ASP A 25 10.65 4.85 -20.04
C ASP A 25 10.71 6.32 -20.51
N SER A 26 9.68 7.13 -20.23
CA SER A 26 9.47 8.48 -20.81
C SER A 26 9.94 9.66 -19.94
N GLY A 27 10.76 9.44 -18.91
CA GLY A 27 11.36 10.58 -18.19
C GLY A 27 12.33 11.34 -19.09
N LEU A 28 12.49 12.67 -18.91
CA LEU A 28 13.47 13.48 -19.64
C LEU A 28 14.92 12.93 -19.55
N SER A 29 15.21 12.14 -18.51
CA SER A 29 16.46 11.40 -18.33
C SER A 29 16.29 9.87 -18.31
N GLY A 30 15.08 9.35 -18.50
CA GLY A 30 14.72 7.94 -18.31
C GLY A 30 14.84 7.43 -16.85
N ARG A 31 15.45 8.21 -15.96
CA ARG A 31 15.78 7.80 -14.58
C ARG A 31 14.62 7.99 -13.61
N ARG A 32 13.87 9.09 -13.72
CA ARG A 32 12.77 9.45 -12.82
C ARG A 32 11.42 9.26 -13.48
N TRP A 33 10.44 8.92 -12.65
CA TRP A 33 9.04 8.87 -13.03
C TRP A 33 8.46 10.28 -13.28
N PRO A 34 7.70 10.48 -14.37
CA PRO A 34 7.00 11.75 -14.60
C PRO A 34 6.13 12.18 -13.42
N LEU A 35 5.42 11.23 -12.82
CA LEU A 35 4.63 11.43 -11.60
C LEU A 35 5.35 10.74 -10.43
N HIS A 36 5.92 11.53 -9.52
CA HIS A 36 6.72 11.03 -8.40
C HIS A 36 6.22 11.61 -7.06
N LEU A 37 4.99 11.25 -6.71
CA LEU A 37 4.38 11.66 -5.44
C LEU A 37 5.27 11.32 -4.26
N LYS A 38 5.35 12.24 -3.30
CA LYS A 38 6.07 12.02 -2.04
C LYS A 38 5.15 11.36 -1.02
N PRO A 39 5.69 10.49 -0.14
CA PRO A 39 4.89 9.93 0.92
C PRO A 39 4.53 11.00 1.95
N TYR A 40 3.31 10.91 2.47
CA TYR A 40 2.88 11.67 3.63
C TYR A 40 3.56 11.18 4.91
N ASP A 41 3.48 11.99 5.95
CA ASP A 41 3.95 11.59 7.27
C ASP A 41 3.07 10.46 7.82
N ASP A 42 3.74 9.46 8.40
CA ASP A 42 3.15 8.21 8.88
C ASP A 42 2.35 7.43 7.82
N GLU A 43 2.62 7.61 6.53
CA GLU A 43 1.97 6.82 5.48
C GLU A 43 2.59 5.41 5.35
N LEU A 44 1.76 4.38 5.17
CA LEU A 44 2.24 3.03 4.85
C LEU A 44 2.87 2.96 3.45
N LEU A 45 3.92 2.14 3.29
CA LEU A 45 4.51 1.87 1.98
C LEU A 45 3.47 1.38 0.96
N SER A 46 2.61 0.45 1.37
CA SER A 46 1.50 -0.04 0.57
C SER A 46 0.51 1.05 0.16
N SER A 47 0.20 1.98 1.07
CA SER A 47 -0.64 3.15 0.78
C SER A 47 0.02 4.05 -0.26
N TRP A 48 1.30 4.36 -0.06
CA TRP A 48 2.05 5.23 -0.95
C TRP A 48 2.13 4.65 -2.37
N VAL A 49 2.38 3.35 -2.49
CA VAL A 49 2.38 2.63 -3.79
C VAL A 49 0.99 2.65 -4.43
N VAL A 50 -0.10 2.50 -3.65
CA VAL A 50 -1.47 2.62 -4.18
C VAL A 50 -1.74 4.04 -4.70
N ARG A 51 -1.30 5.08 -3.97
CA ARG A 51 -1.45 6.48 -4.42
C ARG A 51 -0.65 6.77 -5.69
N LEU A 52 0.59 6.28 -5.77
CA LEU A 52 1.38 6.31 -7.01
C LEU A 52 0.65 5.62 -8.16
N SER A 53 0.14 4.40 -7.94
CA SER A 53 -0.61 3.64 -8.94
C SER A 53 -1.83 4.42 -9.46
N ARG A 54 -2.58 5.04 -8.54
CA ARG A 54 -3.74 5.89 -8.86
C ARG A 54 -3.35 7.12 -9.68
N ALA A 55 -2.24 7.78 -9.35
CA ALA A 55 -1.74 8.92 -10.11
C ALA A 55 -1.43 8.56 -11.58
N TYR A 56 -0.95 7.33 -11.80
CA TYR A 56 -0.73 6.76 -13.13
C TYR A 56 -2.00 6.17 -13.80
N GLY A 57 -3.16 6.23 -13.14
CA GLY A 57 -4.40 5.62 -13.65
C GLY A 57 -4.34 4.08 -13.72
N MET A 58 -3.50 3.46 -12.90
CA MET A 58 -3.26 2.01 -12.91
C MET A 58 -3.86 1.32 -11.69
N GLU A 59 -4.31 0.08 -11.92
CA GLU A 59 -4.57 -0.86 -10.81
C GLU A 59 -3.25 -1.21 -10.13
N ALA A 60 -3.25 -1.28 -8.79
CA ALA A 60 -2.03 -1.38 -7.99
C ALA A 60 -1.20 -2.65 -8.29
N GLY A 61 -1.86 -3.79 -8.53
CA GLY A 61 -1.21 -5.01 -9.00
C GLY A 61 -0.49 -4.82 -10.34
N ARG A 62 -1.18 -4.24 -11.33
CA ARG A 62 -0.58 -3.91 -12.63
C ARG A 62 0.59 -2.95 -12.53
N PHE A 63 0.44 -1.88 -11.74
CA PHE A 63 1.53 -0.92 -11.50
C PHE A 63 2.78 -1.63 -10.96
N CYS A 64 2.62 -2.48 -9.96
CA CYS A 64 3.75 -3.21 -9.38
C CYS A 64 4.41 -4.18 -10.36
N VAL A 65 3.64 -4.85 -11.21
CA VAL A 65 4.19 -5.73 -12.25
C VAL A 65 4.98 -4.91 -13.27
N SER A 66 4.50 -3.74 -13.67
CA SER A 66 5.22 -2.88 -14.62
C SER A 66 6.52 -2.32 -14.06
N VAL A 67 6.56 -1.99 -12.76
CA VAL A 67 7.74 -1.40 -12.11
C VAL A 67 8.76 -2.46 -11.70
N TRP A 68 8.35 -3.47 -10.95
CA TRP A 68 9.27 -4.44 -10.32
C TRP A 68 9.33 -5.78 -11.06
N ARG A 69 8.52 -5.98 -12.12
CA ARG A 69 8.41 -7.26 -12.85
C ARG A 69 8.09 -8.45 -11.94
N HIS A 70 7.51 -8.17 -10.78
CA HIS A 70 7.35 -9.14 -9.70
C HIS A 70 5.87 -9.28 -9.32
N SER A 71 5.26 -10.39 -9.75
CA SER A 71 3.83 -10.65 -9.54
C SER A 71 3.45 -10.93 -8.08
N THR A 72 4.43 -11.15 -7.20
CA THR A 72 4.19 -11.51 -5.79
C THR A 72 4.35 -10.32 -4.84
N PHE A 73 4.48 -9.09 -5.36
CA PHE A 73 4.56 -7.86 -4.57
C PHE A 73 3.47 -7.77 -3.49
N TRP A 74 2.21 -8.03 -3.87
CA TRP A 74 1.06 -7.95 -2.96
C TRP A 74 0.84 -9.22 -2.11
N SER A 75 1.56 -10.31 -2.40
CA SER A 75 1.51 -11.55 -1.62
C SER A 75 2.62 -11.63 -0.58
N ARG A 76 3.13 -10.47 -0.14
CA ARG A 76 4.19 -10.28 0.84
C ARG A 76 3.83 -9.12 1.77
N ASP A 77 4.48 -9.04 2.93
CA ASP A 77 4.30 -7.91 3.85
C ASP A 77 5.26 -6.77 3.53
N ILE A 78 4.96 -6.04 2.44
CA ILE A 78 5.83 -4.96 1.97
C ILE A 78 6.05 -3.85 2.98
N ASP A 79 5.06 -3.57 3.85
CA ASP A 79 5.20 -2.48 4.83
C ASP A 79 6.25 -2.78 5.89
N LYS A 80 6.74 -4.02 6.01
CA LYS A 80 7.90 -4.32 6.85
C LYS A 80 9.17 -3.62 6.35
N GLY A 81 9.28 -3.38 5.04
CA GLY A 81 10.43 -2.70 4.44
C GLY A 81 11.70 -3.55 4.34
N ILE A 82 11.55 -4.88 4.30
CA ILE A 82 12.67 -5.84 4.24
C ILE A 82 13.09 -6.21 2.80
N TYR A 83 12.47 -5.58 1.80
CA TYR A 83 12.75 -5.81 0.37
C TYR A 83 13.51 -4.61 -0.21
N PRO A 84 14.85 -4.62 -0.16
CA PRO A 84 15.66 -3.48 -0.58
C PRO A 84 15.40 -3.09 -2.03
N GLU A 85 15.11 -4.05 -2.91
CA GLU A 85 14.82 -3.81 -4.32
C GLU A 85 13.59 -2.90 -4.54
N VAL A 86 12.60 -3.00 -3.65
CA VAL A 86 11.42 -2.15 -3.68
C VAL A 86 11.77 -0.73 -3.24
N LEU A 87 12.54 -0.60 -2.16
CA LEU A 87 12.90 0.68 -1.58
C LEU A 87 13.86 1.46 -2.48
N GLU A 88 14.88 0.80 -3.02
CA GLU A 88 15.84 1.38 -3.97
C GLU A 88 15.12 1.89 -5.22
N GLY A 89 14.22 1.09 -5.79
CA GLY A 89 13.37 1.50 -6.90
C GLY A 89 12.57 2.76 -6.56
N LEU A 90 11.96 2.84 -5.38
CA LEU A 90 11.21 4.03 -4.98
C LEU A 90 12.11 5.25 -4.76
N ILE A 91 13.28 5.08 -4.15
CA ILE A 91 14.25 6.16 -3.93
C ILE A 91 14.65 6.77 -5.27
N ASP A 92 15.11 5.95 -6.20
CA ASP A 92 15.62 6.39 -7.50
C ASP A 92 14.51 7.00 -8.36
N ARG A 93 13.38 6.29 -8.48
CA ARG A 93 12.33 6.65 -9.44
C ARG A 93 11.51 7.83 -8.97
N THR A 94 11.34 7.98 -7.65
CA THR A 94 10.60 9.12 -7.10
C THR A 94 11.50 10.27 -6.64
N ALA A 95 12.82 10.11 -6.62
CA ALA A 95 13.77 11.04 -6.02
C ALA A 95 13.45 11.36 -4.56
N THR A 96 13.09 10.33 -3.78
CA THR A 96 12.71 10.46 -2.37
C THR A 96 13.87 9.98 -1.50
N PRO A 97 14.36 10.77 -0.53
CA PRO A 97 15.50 10.37 0.30
C PRO A 97 15.24 9.08 1.07
N LEU A 98 16.29 8.26 1.25
CA LEU A 98 16.21 6.98 1.98
C LEU A 98 15.49 7.11 3.34
N PRO A 99 15.79 8.09 4.22
CA PRO A 99 15.08 8.20 5.50
C PRO A 99 13.57 8.42 5.35
N ARG A 100 13.15 9.14 4.29
CA ARG A 100 11.74 9.41 4.00
C ARG A 100 11.04 8.15 3.48
N VAL A 101 11.70 7.36 2.64
CA VAL A 101 11.18 6.06 2.18
C VAL A 101 11.10 5.06 3.35
N LEU A 102 12.13 4.97 4.19
CA LEU A 102 12.12 4.11 5.38
C LEU A 102 11.01 4.50 6.36
N ASN A 103 10.66 5.77 6.47
CA ASN A 103 9.54 6.22 7.30
C ASN A 103 8.16 5.73 6.82
N THR A 104 8.06 5.14 5.63
CA THR A 104 6.84 4.47 5.17
C THR A 104 6.75 3.01 5.60
N THR A 105 7.84 2.45 6.13
CA THR A 105 7.96 1.04 6.52
C THR A 105 8.09 0.89 8.02
N PHE A 106 7.94 -0.33 8.51
CA PHE A 106 8.24 -0.67 9.89
C PHE A 106 9.74 -0.80 10.17
N TRP A 107 10.57 -1.00 9.14
CA TRP A 107 12.03 -0.90 9.28
C TRP A 107 12.48 0.49 9.75
N GLY A 108 11.86 1.56 9.25
CA GLY A 108 12.14 2.94 9.69
C GLY A 108 11.39 3.35 10.97
N TYR A 109 10.62 2.47 11.58
CA TYR A 109 9.93 2.77 12.83
C TYR A 109 10.93 2.69 13.98
N ARG A 110 11.46 3.84 14.43
CA ARG A 110 12.60 3.93 15.37
C ARG A 110 12.45 3.12 16.67
N SER A 111 11.22 2.87 17.13
CA SER A 111 10.93 2.12 18.35
C SER A 111 10.63 0.65 18.12
N PHE A 112 10.74 0.16 16.88
CA PHE A 112 10.43 -1.22 16.51
C PHE A 112 11.72 -2.05 16.39
N PRO A 113 11.84 -3.20 17.07
CA PRO A 113 13.01 -4.06 16.91
C PRO A 113 13.03 -4.62 15.49
N ALA A 114 14.04 -4.26 14.69
CA ALA A 114 14.16 -4.75 13.31
C ALA A 114 14.17 -6.29 13.23
N TRP A 115 14.70 -6.96 14.26
CA TRP A 115 14.75 -8.43 14.38
C TRP A 115 13.37 -9.11 14.52
N ASP A 116 12.33 -8.35 14.87
CA ASP A 116 10.94 -8.83 14.95
C ASP A 116 10.22 -8.79 13.58
N LEU A 117 10.88 -8.29 12.53
CA LEU A 117 10.32 -8.16 11.18
C LEU A 117 10.66 -9.39 10.32
N TYR A 118 9.82 -10.42 10.43
CA TYR A 118 9.95 -11.63 9.61
C TYR A 118 9.26 -11.49 8.24
N ASP A 119 9.82 -12.05 7.18
CA ASP A 119 9.25 -12.03 5.83
C ASP A 119 7.84 -12.65 5.74
N ASN A 120 7.69 -13.87 6.27
CA ASN A 120 6.43 -14.63 6.24
C ASN A 120 5.93 -15.00 7.65
N GLY A 121 6.54 -14.41 8.68
CA GLY A 121 6.26 -14.72 10.08
C GLY A 121 5.34 -13.69 10.76
N VAL A 122 4.80 -14.10 11.90
CA VAL A 122 4.06 -13.21 12.80
C VAL A 122 5.05 -12.25 13.45
N SER A 123 4.87 -10.95 13.24
CA SER A 123 5.59 -9.93 13.99
C SER A 123 4.76 -9.60 15.23
N PRO A 124 5.29 -9.71 16.47
CA PRO A 124 4.52 -9.66 17.73
C PRO A 124 3.67 -8.39 17.98
N TRP A 125 3.85 -7.36 17.15
CA TRP A 125 3.26 -6.03 17.35
C TRP A 125 2.47 -5.53 16.13
N LEU A 126 2.52 -6.25 15.02
CA LEU A 126 1.89 -5.87 13.76
C LEU A 126 0.71 -6.76 13.47
N LEU A 127 -0.41 -6.16 13.03
CA LEU A 127 -1.50 -6.91 12.43
C LEU A 127 -0.95 -7.78 11.31
N SER A 128 -1.11 -9.09 11.49
CA SER A 128 -0.66 -10.08 10.51
C SER A 128 -1.43 -9.88 9.21
N ILE A 129 -0.71 -9.92 8.08
CA ILE A 129 -1.35 -9.88 6.77
C ILE A 129 -2.16 -11.14 6.43
N GLY A 130 -2.14 -12.15 7.29
CA GLY A 130 -3.01 -13.32 7.20
C GLY A 130 -2.86 -14.07 5.87
N LEU A 131 -1.64 -14.09 5.32
CA LEU A 131 -1.35 -14.79 4.09
C LEU A 131 -1.38 -16.30 4.31
N ARG A 132 -2.25 -16.99 3.55
CA ARG A 132 -2.17 -18.43 3.36
C ARG A 132 -2.10 -18.67 1.86
N GLY A 133 -0.93 -19.10 1.39
CA GLY A 133 -0.60 -19.04 -0.04
C GLY A 133 -0.63 -17.60 -0.55
N ARG A 134 -1.34 -17.34 -1.67
CA ARG A 134 -1.48 -15.99 -2.27
C ARG A 134 -2.72 -15.22 -1.82
N ARG A 135 -3.48 -15.73 -0.84
CA ARG A 135 -4.74 -15.11 -0.38
C ARG A 135 -4.61 -14.59 1.04
N ARG A 136 -5.21 -13.42 1.29
CA ARG A 136 -5.38 -12.84 2.63
C ARG A 136 -6.69 -13.34 3.20
N HIS A 137 -6.65 -13.87 4.41
CA HIS A 137 -7.82 -14.48 5.05
C HIS A 137 -8.38 -13.68 6.24
N ARG A 138 -7.72 -12.57 6.58
CA ARG A 138 -8.15 -11.67 7.66
C ARG A 138 -7.87 -10.22 7.24
N PRO A 139 -8.63 -9.26 7.77
CA PRO A 139 -8.22 -7.87 7.74
C PRO A 139 -6.81 -7.74 8.32
N TRP A 140 -5.97 -6.97 7.65
CA TRP A 140 -4.56 -6.80 7.97
C TRP A 140 -4.21 -5.34 8.30
N LEU A 141 -5.20 -4.48 8.13
CA LEU A 141 -5.13 -3.04 8.22
C LEU A 141 -6.47 -2.57 8.76
N GLN A 142 -6.44 -2.03 9.96
CA GLN A 142 -7.54 -1.24 10.50
C GLN A 142 -7.41 0.20 10.01
N TYR A 143 -8.47 1.01 10.16
CA TYR A 143 -8.44 2.41 9.76
C TYR A 143 -9.51 3.25 10.46
N CYS A 144 -9.32 4.57 10.41
CA CYS A 144 -10.34 5.52 10.83
C CYS A 144 -11.08 6.05 9.59
N PRO A 145 -12.41 5.82 9.46
CA PRO A 145 -13.16 6.33 8.32
C PRO A 145 -13.19 7.86 8.28
N SER A 146 -13.25 8.51 9.45
CA SER A 146 -13.21 9.98 9.55
C SER A 146 -11.88 10.56 9.11
N CYS A 147 -10.74 9.92 9.40
CA CYS A 147 -9.46 10.34 8.83
C CYS A 147 -9.48 10.27 7.31
N LEU A 148 -9.95 9.15 6.73
CA LEU A 148 -10.00 9.01 5.28
C LEU A 148 -10.97 9.99 4.62
N TYR A 149 -12.03 10.42 5.32
CA TYR A 149 -12.97 11.43 4.83
C TYR A 149 -12.38 12.86 4.91
N ASP A 150 -11.66 13.16 6.00
CA ASP A 150 -11.07 14.48 6.23
C ASP A 150 -9.80 14.74 5.41
N ASP A 151 -9.11 13.69 4.95
CA ASP A 151 -7.86 13.82 4.19
C ASP A 151 -8.17 14.26 2.73
N ASP A 152 -7.56 15.36 2.27
CA ASP A 152 -7.71 15.83 0.88
C ASP A 152 -7.25 14.77 -0.15
N ASP A 153 -6.19 14.03 0.20
CA ASP A 153 -5.69 12.87 -0.53
C ASP A 153 -5.58 11.69 0.45
N PRO A 154 -6.63 10.85 0.56
CA PRO A 154 -6.72 9.82 1.58
C PRO A 154 -5.60 8.78 1.53
N TYR A 155 -4.98 8.52 2.68
CA TYR A 155 -3.90 7.55 2.81
C TYR A 155 -4.03 6.71 4.10
N PHE A 156 -3.49 5.50 4.05
CA PHE A 156 -3.46 4.63 5.22
C PHE A 156 -2.21 4.89 6.06
N ARG A 157 -2.45 5.06 7.35
CA ARG A 157 -1.41 5.40 8.32
C ARG A 157 -0.72 4.14 8.83
N ARG A 158 0.59 4.22 9.03
CA ARG A 158 1.43 3.11 9.49
C ARG A 158 1.07 2.69 10.90
N GLN A 159 0.78 3.64 11.79
CA GLN A 159 0.31 3.32 13.14
C GLN A 159 -0.95 2.44 13.15
N TRP A 160 -1.78 2.48 12.10
CA TRP A 160 -2.97 1.63 12.04
C TRP A 160 -2.63 0.14 11.89
N ARG A 161 -1.42 -0.24 11.52
CA ARG A 161 -1.01 -1.65 11.53
C ARG A 161 -0.49 -2.15 12.87
N LEU A 162 -0.35 -1.29 13.88
CA LEU A 162 0.07 -1.70 15.21
C LEU A 162 -1.11 -2.35 15.95
N MET A 163 -0.92 -3.56 16.48
CA MET A 163 -1.99 -4.32 17.16
C MET A 163 -2.59 -3.59 18.35
N PHE A 164 -1.78 -2.81 19.08
CA PHE A 164 -2.19 -2.08 20.27
C PHE A 164 -2.84 -0.72 19.97
N VAL A 165 -2.73 -0.22 18.74
CA VAL A 165 -3.39 1.02 18.33
C VAL A 165 -4.84 0.67 17.98
N THR A 166 -5.74 0.88 18.94
CA THR A 166 -7.14 0.46 18.82
C THR A 166 -8.15 1.62 18.74
N VAL A 167 -7.66 2.85 18.81
CA VAL A 167 -8.50 4.05 18.75
C VAL A 167 -7.76 5.07 17.89
N CYS A 168 -8.49 5.79 17.05
CA CYS A 168 -7.93 6.91 16.30
C CYS A 168 -7.53 8.03 17.27
N PRO A 169 -6.26 8.48 17.33
CA PRO A 169 -5.87 9.54 18.26
C PRO A 169 -6.50 10.90 17.90
N ARG A 170 -6.82 11.13 16.62
CA ARG A 170 -7.45 12.35 16.12
C ARG A 170 -8.95 12.40 16.39
N HIS A 171 -9.68 11.35 15.99
CA HIS A 171 -11.16 11.32 16.04
C HIS A 171 -11.74 10.58 17.25
N ARG A 172 -10.89 9.92 18.05
CA ARG A 172 -11.26 9.17 19.26
C ARG A 172 -12.31 8.07 19.03
N CYS A 173 -12.41 7.59 17.79
CA CYS A 173 -13.28 6.47 17.43
C CYS A 173 -12.50 5.16 17.39
N GLN A 174 -13.20 4.05 17.56
CA GLN A 174 -12.63 2.73 17.30
C GLN A 174 -12.24 2.62 15.82
N LEU A 175 -11.04 2.08 15.55
CA LEU A 175 -10.64 1.74 14.19
C LEU A 175 -11.45 0.54 13.67
N LEU A 176 -11.87 0.59 12.42
CA LEU A 176 -12.63 -0.46 11.73
C LEU A 176 -11.71 -1.56 11.20
N ASP A 177 -12.27 -2.68 10.73
CA ASP A 177 -11.55 -3.81 10.11
C ASP A 177 -10.46 -4.43 10.99
N ARG A 178 -10.77 -4.62 12.28
CA ARG A 178 -9.99 -5.45 13.21
C ARG A 178 -10.23 -6.94 13.02
#